data_AF-A0A498DSS9-F1
#
_entry.id   AF-A0A498DSS9-F1
#
_cell.length_a   1.000
_cell.length_b   1.000
_cell.length_c   1.000
_cell.angle_alpha   90.00
_cell.angle_beta   90.00
_cell.angle_gamma   90.00
#
_symmetry.space_group_name_H-M   'P 1'
#
loop_
_entity.id
_entity.type
_entity.pdbx_description
1 polymer ?
#
loop_
_entity_poly.entity_id
_entity_poly.type
_entity_poly.pdbx_seq_one_letter_code
_entity_poly.pdbx_strand_id
1 'polypeptide(L)'
;MISRRKFLGGATAAAAATGISLAGGRALAGSSNGSARAAASLPLKVVNNTGQFDDASIFLYILGEVDGKRVHVTPEGEAKPVEMGDNGGDGFTDYAISLSDAGNLQLPYMDGGRIYTGLGDKLKFKAVEDGNGNAALAYPAGWVESDPNWGVLHDCAEFTFKDSGMYCNTTAVDMFSVPLSITLKGQKEQTTGKLKSGGRAQAFEKLAGGPFGDLIVEDKRIIAPSHGIDSGRFPADYLDAYIDEVWSVYSSKDLVVTTNQGEFKGRVSGNTLGFTGPGEVTIEKPSTRDVLFCDGALAAPNDAMGGPVAAIVGAALNRTSLAALASQPTDDPSGFYQGDTVHEYVKVMHEIADDGKAYGFAFDDVAGFAAYIEDGAPTEITLSLDPLK
;
A
#
# COMPACT_ATOMS: atom_id res chain seq x y z
N MET A 1 -12.50 -6.36 18.50
CA MET A 1 -12.69 -6.41 17.04
C MET A 1 -11.66 -7.36 16.46
N ILE A 2 -12.06 -8.23 15.53
CA ILE A 2 -11.28 -9.38 15.07
C ILE A 2 -9.96 -8.90 14.41
N SER A 3 -8.84 -9.44 14.88
CA SER A 3 -7.47 -9.07 14.50
C SER A 3 -7.16 -9.40 13.03
N ARG A 4 -6.99 -8.38 12.18
CA ARG A 4 -6.64 -8.46 10.75
C ARG A 4 -5.12 -8.38 10.52
N ARG A 5 -4.36 -9.47 10.68
CA ARG A 5 -2.91 -9.47 10.39
C ARG A 5 -2.41 -10.73 9.68
N LYS A 6 -3.03 -11.02 8.55
CA LYS A 6 -2.44 -11.94 7.57
C LYS A 6 -2.32 -11.36 6.15
N PHE A 7 -2.68 -10.09 5.92
CA PHE A 7 -3.09 -9.72 4.57
C PHE A 7 -2.43 -8.53 3.88
N LEU A 8 -1.46 -7.83 4.48
CA LEU A 8 -0.76 -6.72 3.79
C LEU A 8 0.78 -6.73 3.93
N GLY A 9 1.38 -7.82 4.41
CA GLY A 9 2.85 -7.93 4.56
C GLY A 9 3.60 -8.30 3.26
N GLY A 10 3.22 -7.73 2.12
CA GLY A 10 3.64 -8.20 0.79
C GLY A 10 4.08 -7.11 -0.17
N ALA A 11 4.79 -6.08 0.29
CA ALA A 11 5.49 -5.14 -0.60
C ALA A 11 6.72 -4.55 0.09
N THR A 12 7.67 -5.38 0.51
CA THR A 12 9.04 -4.90 0.67
C THR A 12 9.66 -4.81 -0.72
N ALA A 13 10.04 -3.60 -1.12
CA ALA A 13 10.80 -3.33 -2.33
C ALA A 13 12.07 -4.20 -2.32
N ALA A 14 12.13 -5.19 -3.22
CA ALA A 14 13.33 -5.99 -3.42
C ALA A 14 14.33 -5.18 -4.26
N ALA A 15 15.17 -4.39 -3.58
CA ALA A 15 16.47 -4.01 -4.11
C ALA A 15 17.55 -4.85 -3.42
N ALA A 16 18.28 -5.61 -4.24
CA ALA A 16 19.47 -6.41 -3.94
C ALA A 16 19.29 -7.76 -3.20
N ALA A 17 19.85 -8.79 -3.84
CA ALA A 17 19.86 -10.18 -3.42
C ALA A 17 20.76 -10.45 -2.20
N THR A 18 20.24 -11.18 -1.21
CA THR A 18 21.02 -12.12 -0.38
C THR A 18 20.08 -13.18 0.20
N GLY A 19 20.35 -14.45 -0.10
CA GLY A 19 19.49 -15.58 0.27
C GLY A 19 19.60 -16.00 1.73
N ILE A 20 18.47 -16.42 2.30
CA ILE A 20 18.39 -17.30 3.46
C ILE A 20 17.24 -18.29 3.22
N SER A 21 17.59 -19.56 3.12
CA SER A 21 16.69 -20.70 2.92
C SER A 21 15.91 -21.04 4.19
N LEU A 22 14.61 -21.34 4.08
CA LEU A 22 13.84 -22.00 5.13
C LEU A 22 13.18 -23.27 4.60
N ALA A 23 13.55 -24.39 5.21
CA ALA A 23 13.24 -25.76 4.83
C ALA A 23 11.77 -26.13 5.06
N GLY A 24 11.24 -26.95 4.14
CA GLY A 24 9.85 -27.38 4.10
C GLY A 24 9.48 -28.51 5.06
N GLY A 25 8.20 -28.53 5.44
CA GLY A 25 7.52 -29.67 6.04
C GLY A 25 6.51 -30.26 5.04
N ARG A 26 6.73 -31.51 4.63
CA ARG A 26 5.80 -32.28 3.78
C ARG A 26 4.55 -32.67 4.57
N ALA A 27 3.36 -32.46 3.99
CA ALA A 27 2.12 -33.10 4.41
C ALA A 27 1.63 -34.08 3.32
N LEU A 28 1.21 -35.26 3.77
CA LEU A 28 0.82 -36.41 2.95
C LEU A 28 -0.49 -36.16 2.19
N ALA A 29 -0.52 -36.56 0.92
CA ALA A 29 -1.65 -36.45 0.02
C ALA A 29 -2.81 -37.37 0.42
N GLY A 30 -4.00 -36.81 0.58
CA GLY A 30 -5.28 -37.52 0.59
C GLY A 30 -6.05 -37.19 -0.68
N SER A 31 -6.29 -38.19 -1.51
CA SER A 31 -7.02 -38.06 -2.78
C SER A 31 -8.52 -37.83 -2.51
N SER A 32 -9.03 -36.65 -2.81
CA SER A 32 -10.46 -36.40 -2.93
C SER A 32 -10.80 -36.08 -4.39
N ASN A 33 -11.71 -36.87 -4.97
CA ASN A 33 -12.29 -36.60 -6.28
C ASN A 33 -13.12 -35.31 -6.19
N GLY A 34 -12.50 -34.19 -6.55
CA GLY A 34 -13.16 -32.88 -6.64
C GLY A 34 -13.93 -32.78 -7.95
N SER A 35 -15.26 -32.75 -7.85
CA SER A 35 -16.10 -32.03 -8.82
C SER A 35 -15.55 -30.61 -8.96
N ALA A 36 -15.20 -30.19 -10.17
CA ALA A 36 -14.72 -28.84 -10.45
C ALA A 36 -15.81 -27.83 -10.03
N ARG A 37 -15.64 -27.22 -8.86
CA ARG A 37 -16.42 -26.07 -8.43
C ARG A 37 -16.07 -24.95 -9.40
N ALA A 38 -17.04 -24.41 -10.14
CA ALA A 38 -16.81 -23.19 -10.91
C ALA A 38 -16.18 -22.15 -9.96
N ALA A 39 -15.00 -21.64 -10.31
CA ALA A 39 -14.33 -20.64 -9.50
C ALA A 39 -15.28 -19.45 -9.32
N ALA A 40 -15.45 -18.97 -8.09
CA ALA A 40 -16.20 -17.75 -7.87
C ALA A 40 -15.43 -16.62 -8.55
N SER A 41 -16.14 -15.81 -9.34
CA SER A 41 -15.57 -14.63 -9.97
C SER A 41 -16.36 -13.40 -9.53
N LEU A 42 -15.67 -12.28 -9.37
CA LEU A 42 -16.27 -11.00 -9.02
C LEU A 42 -16.25 -10.08 -10.25
N PRO A 43 -17.40 -9.60 -10.73
CA PRO A 43 -17.45 -8.60 -11.80
C PRO A 43 -16.64 -7.36 -11.44
N LEU A 44 -15.70 -6.99 -12.31
CA LEU A 44 -14.96 -5.73 -12.26
C LEU A 44 -15.53 -4.78 -13.31
N LYS A 45 -16.03 -3.65 -12.84
CA LYS A 45 -16.33 -2.49 -13.68
C LYS A 45 -15.19 -1.49 -13.59
N VAL A 46 -14.75 -0.94 -14.71
CA VAL A 46 -13.82 0.19 -14.72
C VAL A 46 -14.52 1.40 -15.32
N VAL A 47 -14.43 2.54 -14.65
CA VAL A 47 -15.08 3.80 -15.06
C VAL A 47 -14.02 4.84 -15.35
N ASN A 48 -14.03 5.37 -16.56
CA ASN A 48 -13.17 6.48 -16.97
C ASN A 48 -13.88 7.82 -16.76
N ASN A 49 -13.49 8.54 -15.71
CA ASN A 49 -13.89 9.93 -15.47
C ASN A 49 -12.71 10.90 -15.64
N THR A 50 -11.60 10.47 -16.26
CA THR A 50 -10.37 11.27 -16.33
C THR A 50 -10.56 12.60 -17.06
N GLY A 51 -11.52 12.65 -17.99
CA GLY A 51 -11.82 13.83 -18.81
C GLY A 51 -10.74 14.18 -19.84
N GLN A 52 -9.66 13.40 -19.91
CA GLN A 52 -8.49 13.68 -20.73
C GLN A 52 -8.08 12.52 -21.65
N PHE A 53 -8.33 11.27 -21.22
CA PHE A 53 -7.99 10.07 -21.99
C PHE A 53 -9.27 9.35 -22.40
N ASP A 54 -9.35 8.90 -23.64
CA ASP A 54 -10.40 7.97 -24.06
C ASP A 54 -10.09 6.54 -23.59
N ASP A 55 -11.08 5.66 -23.64
CA ASP A 55 -10.93 4.28 -23.16
C ASP A 55 -9.89 3.48 -23.97
N ALA A 56 -9.63 3.84 -25.22
CA ALA A 56 -8.59 3.20 -26.03
C ALA A 56 -7.16 3.58 -25.60
N SER A 57 -7.03 4.68 -24.86
CA SER A 57 -5.76 5.20 -24.33
C SER A 57 -5.53 4.83 -22.86
N ILE A 58 -6.35 3.96 -22.29
CA ILE A 58 -6.22 3.48 -20.90
C ILE A 58 -5.97 1.98 -20.91
N PHE A 59 -4.88 1.56 -20.28
CA PHE A 59 -4.46 0.16 -20.25
C PHE A 59 -4.51 -0.38 -18.82
N LEU A 60 -5.19 -1.50 -18.64
CA LEU A 60 -5.33 -2.21 -17.37
C LEU A 60 -4.35 -3.38 -17.30
N TYR A 61 -3.82 -3.62 -16.10
CA TYR A 61 -3.03 -4.83 -15.79
C TYR A 61 -3.52 -5.37 -14.47
N ILE A 62 -4.06 -6.59 -14.48
CA ILE A 62 -4.56 -7.26 -13.27
C ILE A 62 -3.62 -8.40 -12.95
N LEU A 63 -2.89 -8.28 -11.85
CA LEU A 63 -1.75 -9.13 -11.49
C LEU A 63 -1.88 -9.57 -10.04
N GLY A 64 -1.43 -10.77 -9.69
CA GLY A 64 -1.43 -11.22 -8.30
C GLY A 64 -0.93 -12.65 -8.17
N GLU A 65 -1.43 -13.35 -7.16
CA GLU A 65 -1.10 -14.75 -6.91
C GLU A 65 -2.35 -15.63 -6.88
N VAL A 66 -2.27 -16.80 -7.52
CA VAL A 66 -3.28 -17.87 -7.48
C VAL A 66 -2.54 -19.18 -7.22
N ASP A 67 -2.97 -19.92 -6.19
CA ASP A 67 -2.38 -21.21 -5.80
C ASP A 67 -0.83 -21.19 -5.69
N GLY A 68 -0.26 -20.11 -5.14
CA GLY A 68 1.19 -19.95 -4.97
C GLY A 68 1.96 -19.55 -6.23
N LYS A 69 1.27 -19.22 -7.34
CA LYS A 69 1.89 -18.79 -8.59
C LYS A 69 1.54 -17.36 -8.93
N ARG A 70 2.52 -16.59 -9.42
CA ARG A 70 2.27 -15.27 -10.00
C ARG A 70 1.45 -15.42 -11.27
N VAL A 71 0.37 -14.65 -11.37
CA VAL A 71 -0.55 -14.66 -12.52
C VAL A 71 -0.83 -13.25 -13.02
N HIS A 72 -1.24 -13.17 -14.29
CA HIS A 72 -1.96 -12.04 -14.85
C HIS A 72 -3.36 -12.47 -15.30
N VAL A 73 -4.31 -11.55 -15.35
CA VAL A 73 -5.64 -11.81 -15.94
C VAL A 73 -5.62 -11.44 -17.42
N THR A 74 -6.26 -12.25 -18.27
CA THR A 74 -6.43 -11.95 -19.71
C THR A 74 -7.69 -11.11 -19.97
N PRO A 75 -7.88 -10.53 -21.17
CA PRO A 75 -9.13 -9.85 -21.52
C PRO A 75 -10.40 -10.71 -21.34
N GLU A 76 -10.28 -12.04 -21.43
CA GLU A 76 -11.37 -12.99 -21.21
C GLU A 76 -11.67 -13.27 -19.72
N GLY A 77 -10.88 -12.72 -18.80
CA GLY A 77 -11.04 -12.94 -17.35
C GLY A 77 -10.33 -14.19 -16.82
N GLU A 78 -9.42 -14.81 -17.59
CA GLU A 78 -8.65 -15.98 -17.16
C GLU A 78 -7.39 -15.56 -16.39
N ALA A 79 -7.13 -16.14 -15.21
CA ALA A 79 -5.83 -16.03 -14.56
C ALA A 79 -4.82 -16.99 -15.21
N LYS A 80 -3.79 -16.44 -15.85
CA LYS A 80 -2.69 -17.19 -16.46
C LYS A 80 -1.39 -17.00 -15.68
N PRO A 81 -0.63 -18.07 -15.40
CA PRO A 81 0.69 -17.95 -14.81
C PRO A 81 1.60 -17.04 -15.64
N VAL A 82 2.40 -16.24 -14.94
CA VAL A 82 3.52 -15.52 -15.55
C VAL A 82 4.56 -16.54 -16.01
N GLU A 83 5.05 -16.40 -17.23
CA GLU A 83 6.11 -17.24 -17.78
C GLU A 83 7.30 -16.38 -18.24
N MET A 84 8.53 -16.90 -18.10
CA MET A 84 9.73 -16.19 -18.58
C MET A 84 9.69 -15.89 -20.08
N GLY A 85 8.98 -16.74 -20.84
CA GLY A 85 8.76 -16.59 -22.28
C GLY A 85 7.79 -15.46 -22.65
N ASP A 86 7.10 -14.86 -21.69
CA ASP A 86 6.18 -13.74 -21.94
C ASP A 86 6.91 -12.44 -22.27
N ASN A 87 8.20 -12.34 -21.96
CA ASN A 87 9.02 -11.21 -22.36
C ASN A 87 9.19 -11.21 -23.89
N GLY A 88 8.68 -10.17 -24.53
CA GLY A 88 8.81 -9.93 -25.97
C GLY A 88 10.21 -9.49 -26.40
N GLY A 89 10.33 -9.09 -27.67
CA GLY A 89 11.60 -8.68 -28.26
C GLY A 89 12.25 -7.44 -27.63
N ASP A 90 11.48 -6.62 -26.90
CA ASP A 90 11.99 -5.48 -26.14
C ASP A 90 12.32 -5.81 -24.67
N GLY A 91 12.12 -7.08 -24.26
CA GLY A 91 12.47 -7.58 -22.93
C GLY A 91 11.40 -7.40 -21.86
N PHE A 92 10.17 -7.04 -22.24
CA PHE A 92 9.03 -6.82 -21.35
C PHE A 92 7.81 -7.65 -21.78
N THR A 93 6.89 -7.89 -20.85
CA THR A 93 5.63 -8.59 -21.14
C THR A 93 4.61 -7.65 -21.78
N ASP A 94 3.63 -8.20 -22.51
CA ASP A 94 2.46 -7.45 -22.98
C ASP A 94 1.17 -8.01 -22.36
N TYR A 95 0.93 -7.65 -21.09
CA TYR A 95 -0.27 -8.03 -20.35
C TYR A 95 -1.36 -6.94 -20.36
N ALA A 96 -1.22 -5.93 -21.22
CA ALA A 96 -2.14 -4.81 -21.26
C ALA A 96 -3.53 -5.24 -21.73
N ILE A 97 -4.57 -4.84 -21.01
CA ILE A 97 -5.96 -4.92 -21.44
C ILE A 97 -6.41 -3.49 -21.73
N SER A 98 -6.68 -3.14 -23.00
CA SER A 98 -7.26 -1.84 -23.34
C SER A 98 -8.62 -1.68 -22.65
N LEU A 99 -8.90 -0.52 -22.06
CA LEU A 99 -10.21 -0.28 -21.42
C LEU A 99 -11.35 -0.31 -22.45
N SER A 100 -11.09 0.05 -23.71
CA SER A 100 -12.06 -0.10 -24.81
C SER A 100 -12.49 -1.56 -25.04
N ASP A 101 -11.60 -2.50 -24.70
CA ASP A 101 -11.76 -3.94 -24.92
C ASP A 101 -12.05 -4.69 -23.61
N ALA A 102 -11.91 -3.99 -22.47
CA ALA A 102 -12.27 -4.45 -21.15
C ALA A 102 -13.79 -4.49 -21.03
N GLY A 103 -14.39 -5.53 -21.59
CA GLY A 103 -15.81 -5.84 -21.45
C GLY A 103 -16.16 -6.23 -20.01
N ASN A 104 -16.91 -7.32 -19.83
CA ASN A 104 -17.28 -7.82 -18.50
C ASN A 104 -16.10 -8.56 -17.84
N LEU A 105 -15.05 -7.84 -17.43
CA LEU A 105 -13.93 -8.42 -16.70
C LEU A 105 -14.40 -9.07 -15.40
N GLN A 106 -13.76 -10.20 -15.08
CA GLN A 106 -14.06 -11.01 -13.92
C GLN A 106 -12.78 -11.19 -13.13
N LEU A 107 -12.78 -10.79 -11.85
CA LEU A 107 -11.68 -11.06 -10.95
C LEU A 107 -11.84 -12.48 -10.41
N PRO A 108 -10.87 -13.38 -10.64
CA PRO A 108 -10.81 -14.64 -9.94
C PRO A 108 -10.41 -14.40 -8.48
N TYR A 109 -10.55 -15.43 -7.64
CA TYR A 109 -9.82 -15.42 -6.37
C TYR A 109 -8.34 -15.18 -6.62
N MET A 110 -7.75 -14.28 -5.85
CA MET A 110 -6.42 -13.76 -6.06
C MET A 110 -5.92 -13.14 -4.75
N ASP A 111 -4.74 -13.57 -4.32
CA ASP A 111 -4.02 -12.98 -3.20
C ASP A 111 -3.06 -11.90 -3.70
N GLY A 112 -2.95 -10.79 -2.96
CA GLY A 112 -2.05 -9.68 -3.32
C GLY A 112 -2.27 -9.13 -4.73
N GLY A 113 -3.54 -9.08 -5.14
CA GLY A 113 -3.96 -8.56 -6.43
C GLY A 113 -3.70 -7.07 -6.58
N ARG A 114 -3.31 -6.64 -7.78
CA ARG A 114 -3.16 -5.24 -8.16
C ARG A 114 -3.84 -5.00 -9.49
N ILE A 115 -4.58 -3.91 -9.58
CA ILE A 115 -5.14 -3.38 -10.83
C ILE A 115 -4.35 -2.11 -11.14
N TYR A 116 -3.34 -2.22 -12.00
CA TYR A 116 -2.61 -1.06 -12.51
C TYR A 116 -3.37 -0.42 -13.66
N THR A 117 -3.29 0.91 -13.75
CA THR A 117 -3.79 1.69 -14.87
C THR A 117 -2.64 2.49 -15.47
N GLY A 118 -2.41 2.34 -16.77
CA GLY A 118 -1.51 3.20 -17.55
C GLY A 118 -2.33 4.10 -18.47
N LEU A 119 -2.11 5.42 -18.39
CA LEU A 119 -2.85 6.42 -19.17
C LEU A 119 -1.93 6.99 -20.26
N GLY A 120 -2.40 6.96 -21.50
CA GLY A 120 -1.70 7.45 -22.69
C GLY A 120 -0.73 6.44 -23.29
N ASP A 121 -0.06 5.63 -22.46
CA ASP A 121 0.90 4.61 -22.89
C ASP A 121 0.79 3.33 -22.05
N LYS A 122 1.23 2.21 -22.64
CA LYS A 122 1.34 0.92 -21.95
C LYS A 122 2.46 0.94 -20.91
N LEU A 123 2.22 0.29 -19.77
CA LEU A 123 3.24 -0.06 -18.78
C LEU A 123 4.07 -1.26 -19.24
N LYS A 124 5.35 -1.22 -18.87
CA LYS A 124 6.34 -2.26 -19.05
C LYS A 124 6.50 -3.05 -17.75
N PHE A 125 6.02 -4.28 -17.76
CA PHE A 125 6.31 -5.30 -16.75
C PHE A 125 7.38 -6.24 -17.29
N LYS A 126 8.18 -6.85 -16.42
CA LYS A 126 9.18 -7.83 -16.84
C LYS A 126 9.03 -9.13 -16.08
N ALA A 127 8.89 -10.23 -16.80
CA ALA A 127 8.99 -11.56 -16.20
C ALA A 127 10.45 -11.81 -15.80
N VAL A 128 10.66 -12.16 -14.54
CA VAL A 128 11.97 -12.41 -13.93
C VAL A 128 11.95 -13.73 -13.16
N GLU A 129 13.11 -14.28 -12.87
CA GLU A 129 13.23 -15.46 -12.01
C GLU A 129 13.34 -15.01 -10.54
N ASP A 130 12.52 -15.58 -9.66
CA ASP A 130 12.59 -15.34 -8.22
C ASP A 130 13.73 -16.14 -7.56
N GLY A 131 13.95 -15.94 -6.25
CA GLY A 131 15.01 -16.63 -5.51
C GLY A 131 14.86 -18.16 -5.43
N ASN A 132 13.71 -18.71 -5.85
CA ASN A 132 13.41 -20.14 -5.87
C ASN A 132 13.39 -20.71 -7.30
N GLY A 133 13.72 -19.92 -8.33
CA GLY A 133 13.69 -20.36 -9.72
C GLY A 133 12.32 -20.29 -10.40
N ASN A 134 11.30 -19.69 -9.76
CA ASN A 134 9.98 -19.54 -10.35
C ASN A 134 9.86 -18.21 -11.11
N ALA A 135 8.99 -18.18 -12.11
CA ALA A 135 8.66 -16.93 -12.77
C ALA A 135 7.92 -15.97 -11.81
N ALA A 136 8.36 -14.73 -11.79
CA ALA A 136 7.82 -13.61 -11.04
C ALA A 136 7.81 -12.35 -11.91
N LEU A 137 7.35 -11.22 -11.35
CA LEU A 137 7.31 -9.93 -12.05
C LEU A 137 8.16 -8.88 -11.35
N ALA A 138 8.96 -8.17 -12.14
CA ALA A 138 9.39 -6.83 -11.79
C ALA A 138 8.27 -5.85 -12.17
N TYR A 139 7.71 -5.20 -11.16
CA TYR A 139 6.63 -4.22 -11.29
C TYR A 139 7.19 -2.84 -11.66
N PRO A 140 6.37 -1.96 -12.28
CA PRO A 140 6.73 -0.56 -12.50
C PRO A 140 7.17 0.13 -11.20
N ALA A 141 8.33 0.77 -11.23
CA ALA A 141 8.82 1.62 -10.15
C ALA A 141 8.72 3.10 -10.55
N GLY A 142 7.54 3.70 -10.42
CA GLY A 142 7.27 5.09 -10.83
C GLY A 142 8.11 6.15 -10.11
N TRP A 143 8.83 5.76 -9.05
CA TRP A 143 9.76 6.58 -8.26
C TRP A 143 11.23 6.42 -8.67
N VAL A 144 11.54 5.59 -9.66
CA VAL A 144 12.92 5.37 -10.17
C VAL A 144 13.05 5.99 -11.56
N GLU A 145 13.93 6.99 -11.70
CA GLU A 145 14.07 7.76 -12.94
C GLU A 145 14.52 6.94 -14.16
N SER A 146 15.31 5.89 -13.93
CA SER A 146 15.74 4.96 -14.98
C SER A 146 14.72 3.88 -15.33
N ASP A 147 13.60 3.79 -14.60
CA ASP A 147 12.55 2.81 -14.89
C ASP A 147 11.88 3.16 -16.24
N PRO A 148 11.62 2.18 -17.12
CA PRO A 148 10.97 2.44 -18.41
C PRO A 148 9.57 3.06 -18.29
N ASN A 149 8.93 2.96 -17.12
CA ASN A 149 7.62 3.53 -16.83
C ASN A 149 7.69 4.95 -16.25
N TRP A 150 8.87 5.54 -16.06
CA TRP A 150 9.03 6.89 -15.50
C TRP A 150 8.20 7.94 -16.24
N GLY A 151 8.11 7.83 -17.57
CA GLY A 151 7.33 8.73 -18.43
C GLY A 151 5.82 8.48 -18.46
N VAL A 152 5.34 7.35 -17.93
CA VAL A 152 3.93 6.94 -18.07
C VAL A 152 3.12 7.41 -16.87
N LEU A 153 1.97 8.05 -17.10
CA LEU A 153 1.03 8.37 -16.04
C LEU A 153 0.33 7.09 -15.59
N HIS A 154 0.58 6.65 -14.36
CA HIS A 154 0.04 5.38 -13.85
C HIS A 154 -0.13 5.36 -12.35
N ASP A 155 -1.02 4.49 -11.88
CA ASP A 155 -1.24 4.20 -10.47
C ASP A 155 -1.85 2.79 -10.32
N CYS A 156 -2.08 2.32 -9.09
CA CYS A 156 -2.74 1.03 -8.87
C CYS A 156 -3.71 1.02 -7.69
N ALA A 157 -4.71 0.15 -7.81
CA ALA A 157 -5.53 -0.31 -6.70
C ALA A 157 -5.08 -1.70 -6.27
N GLU A 158 -5.14 -1.99 -4.98
CA GLU A 158 -4.74 -3.28 -4.41
C GLU A 158 -5.97 -4.03 -3.90
N PHE A 159 -5.92 -5.35 -3.98
CA PHE A 159 -6.99 -6.20 -3.49
C PHE A 159 -6.52 -7.59 -3.07
N THR A 160 -7.38 -8.24 -2.31
CA THR A 160 -7.40 -9.70 -2.17
C THR A 160 -8.84 -10.14 -2.29
N PHE A 161 -9.08 -11.11 -3.16
CA PHE A 161 -10.37 -11.76 -3.27
C PHE A 161 -10.24 -13.25 -2.97
N LYS A 162 -11.00 -13.73 -1.99
CA LYS A 162 -11.01 -15.14 -1.58
C LYS A 162 -12.37 -15.53 -1.03
N ASP A 163 -12.50 -16.78 -0.58
CA ASP A 163 -13.74 -17.33 -0.05
C ASP A 163 -14.34 -16.54 1.14
N SER A 164 -13.48 -15.86 1.90
CA SER A 164 -13.90 -14.99 3.01
C SER A 164 -14.32 -13.57 2.61
N GLY A 165 -14.23 -13.22 1.32
CA GLY A 165 -14.67 -11.93 0.80
C GLY A 165 -13.63 -11.17 -0.03
N MET A 166 -13.94 -9.90 -0.28
CA MET A 166 -13.08 -8.92 -0.95
C MET A 166 -12.52 -7.94 0.07
N TYR A 167 -11.24 -7.65 -0.05
CA TYR A 167 -10.51 -6.65 0.73
C TYR A 167 -9.74 -5.79 -0.26
N CYS A 168 -9.99 -4.48 -0.31
CA CYS A 168 -9.37 -3.64 -1.33
C CYS A 168 -9.10 -2.22 -0.84
N ASN A 169 -8.10 -1.60 -1.45
CA ASN A 169 -7.65 -0.26 -1.13
C ASN A 169 -7.11 0.47 -2.36
N THR A 170 -7.17 1.80 -2.28
CA THR A 170 -6.29 2.66 -3.08
C THR A 170 -5.04 2.93 -2.25
N THR A 171 -3.92 3.28 -2.89
CA THR A 171 -2.66 3.45 -2.17
C THR A 171 -1.90 4.67 -2.64
N ALA A 172 -1.26 5.35 -1.69
CA ALA A 172 -0.29 6.42 -1.91
C ALA A 172 1.02 6.13 -1.14
N VAL A 173 1.25 4.87 -0.76
CA VAL A 173 2.44 4.44 0.02
C VAL A 173 3.72 4.65 -0.79
N ASP A 174 3.66 4.41 -2.10
CA ASP A 174 4.81 4.52 -2.98
C ASP A 174 4.83 5.87 -3.75
N MET A 175 3.67 6.29 -4.23
CA MET A 175 3.48 7.55 -4.96
C MET A 175 1.99 7.90 -5.02
N PHE A 176 1.69 9.16 -5.30
CA PHE A 176 0.34 9.63 -5.67
C PHE A 176 0.36 10.15 -7.12
N SER A 177 -0.44 9.55 -8.00
CA SER A 177 -0.37 9.80 -9.43
C SER A 177 -1.75 9.96 -10.07
N VAL A 178 -2.49 8.86 -10.27
CA VAL A 178 -3.83 8.86 -10.86
C VAL A 178 -4.85 8.80 -9.73
N PRO A 179 -5.79 9.75 -9.63
CA PRO A 179 -6.88 9.66 -8.67
C PRO A 179 -7.72 8.40 -8.93
N LEU A 180 -7.64 7.42 -8.03
CA LEU A 180 -8.41 6.19 -8.10
C LEU A 180 -9.42 6.17 -6.96
N SER A 181 -10.61 5.64 -7.22
CA SER A 181 -11.59 5.30 -6.19
C SER A 181 -12.19 3.92 -6.44
N ILE A 182 -12.55 3.23 -5.36
CA ILE A 182 -13.12 1.89 -5.42
C ILE A 182 -14.50 1.92 -4.80
N THR A 183 -15.51 1.44 -5.53
CA THR A 183 -16.82 1.11 -4.98
C THR A 183 -16.99 -0.40 -4.91
N LEU A 184 -17.32 -0.92 -3.74
CA LEU A 184 -17.59 -2.33 -3.51
C LEU A 184 -19.07 -2.52 -3.17
N LYS A 185 -19.75 -3.41 -3.89
CA LYS A 185 -21.13 -3.84 -3.61
C LYS A 185 -21.11 -5.27 -3.09
N GLY A 186 -21.96 -5.54 -2.11
CA GLY A 186 -22.12 -6.85 -1.50
C GLY A 186 -23.21 -6.82 -0.44
N GLN A 187 -22.84 -7.10 0.81
CA GLN A 187 -23.72 -6.91 1.97
C GLN A 187 -24.09 -5.43 2.17
N LYS A 188 -23.19 -4.52 1.80
CA LYS A 188 -23.44 -3.08 1.70
C LYS A 188 -22.72 -2.51 0.48
N GLU A 189 -23.13 -1.33 0.07
CA GLU A 189 -22.37 -0.51 -0.88
C GLU A 189 -21.41 0.41 -0.10
N GLN A 190 -20.13 0.40 -0.49
CA GLN A 190 -19.06 1.15 0.16
C GLN A 190 -18.18 1.80 -0.91
N THR A 191 -17.63 2.98 -0.62
CA THR A 191 -16.66 3.64 -1.50
C THR A 191 -15.47 4.16 -0.70
N THR A 192 -14.27 4.11 -1.28
CA THR A 192 -13.05 4.68 -0.71
C THR A 192 -12.12 5.22 -1.80
N GLY A 193 -11.11 6.02 -1.42
CA GLY A 193 -10.13 6.63 -2.33
C GLY A 193 -10.63 7.88 -3.08
N LYS A 194 -11.92 8.21 -2.98
CA LYS A 194 -12.50 9.38 -3.64
C LYS A 194 -11.86 10.66 -3.12
N LEU A 195 -11.42 11.50 -4.03
CA LEU A 195 -10.88 12.82 -3.70
C LEU A 195 -11.98 13.90 -3.70
N LYS A 196 -11.73 14.97 -2.95
CA LYS A 196 -12.45 16.24 -3.10
C LYS A 196 -12.26 16.79 -4.50
N SER A 197 -13.20 17.63 -4.95
CA SER A 197 -13.07 18.32 -6.25
C SER A 197 -11.75 19.10 -6.34
N GLY A 198 -10.96 18.86 -7.39
CA GLY A 198 -9.62 19.44 -7.55
C GLY A 198 -8.56 18.91 -6.58
N GLY A 199 -8.84 17.82 -5.83
CA GLY A 199 -7.96 17.29 -4.78
C GLY A 199 -6.58 16.92 -5.30
N ARG A 200 -6.48 16.39 -6.53
CA ARG A 200 -5.19 16.12 -7.17
C ARG A 200 -4.37 17.39 -7.35
N ALA A 201 -4.94 18.42 -7.98
CA ALA A 201 -4.25 19.69 -8.18
C ALA A 201 -3.82 20.34 -6.85
N GLN A 202 -4.69 20.28 -5.83
CA GLN A 202 -4.37 20.76 -4.48
C GLN A 202 -3.18 20.01 -3.85
N ALA A 203 -3.04 18.71 -4.10
CA ALA A 203 -1.90 17.94 -3.60
C ALA A 203 -0.57 18.43 -4.18
N PHE A 204 -0.52 18.62 -5.50
CA PHE A 204 0.67 19.15 -6.19
C PHE A 204 0.98 20.58 -5.73
N GLU A 205 -0.03 21.43 -5.55
CA GLU A 205 0.15 22.80 -5.05
C GLU A 205 0.71 22.84 -3.63
N LYS A 206 0.10 22.08 -2.70
CA LYS A 206 0.50 22.05 -1.28
C LYS A 206 1.91 21.49 -1.08
N LEU A 207 2.34 20.55 -1.92
CA LEU A 207 3.64 19.89 -1.81
C LEU A 207 4.73 20.51 -2.70
N ALA A 208 4.45 21.57 -3.46
CA ALA A 208 5.43 22.20 -4.34
C ALA A 208 6.57 22.94 -3.60
N GLY A 209 6.43 23.16 -2.29
CA GLY A 209 7.41 23.88 -1.47
C GLY A 209 8.33 22.97 -0.65
N GLY A 210 9.52 23.48 -0.34
CA GLY A 210 10.48 22.80 0.53
C GLY A 210 10.93 21.44 -0.02
N PRO A 211 11.34 20.49 0.83
CA PRO A 211 11.86 19.19 0.40
C PRO A 211 10.82 18.30 -0.32
N PHE A 212 9.52 18.58 -0.16
CA PHE A 212 8.47 17.83 -0.87
C PHE A 212 8.38 18.21 -2.35
N GLY A 213 8.84 19.40 -2.75
CA GLY A 213 8.83 19.84 -4.14
C GLY A 213 9.71 18.96 -5.03
N ASP A 214 10.83 18.45 -4.49
CA ASP A 214 11.76 17.55 -5.20
C ASP A 214 11.18 16.15 -5.45
N LEU A 215 10.07 15.81 -4.79
CA LEU A 215 9.31 14.57 -4.99
C LEU A 215 8.32 14.67 -6.15
N ILE A 216 8.05 15.87 -6.67
CA ILE A 216 7.12 16.08 -7.77
C ILE A 216 7.81 15.76 -9.10
N VAL A 217 7.16 14.91 -9.90
CA VAL A 217 7.59 14.57 -11.25
C VAL A 217 6.59 15.16 -12.23
N GLU A 218 6.89 16.38 -12.68
CA GLU A 218 6.03 17.15 -13.60
C GLU A 218 4.56 17.18 -13.11
N ASP A 219 3.60 17.01 -14.02
CA ASP A 219 2.19 16.80 -13.69
C ASP A 219 1.82 15.32 -13.58
N LYS A 220 2.80 14.40 -13.51
CA LYS A 220 2.59 12.96 -13.53
C LYS A 220 2.30 12.40 -12.14
N ARG A 221 3.18 12.66 -11.17
CA ARG A 221 3.08 12.06 -9.83
C ARG A 221 3.84 12.85 -8.76
N ILE A 222 3.55 12.51 -7.51
CA ILE A 222 4.29 12.89 -6.32
C ILE A 222 4.86 11.60 -5.72
N ILE A 223 6.17 11.47 -5.65
CA ILE A 223 6.86 10.32 -5.05
C ILE A 223 6.64 10.35 -3.53
N ALA A 224 6.37 9.20 -2.90
CA ALA A 224 6.30 9.16 -1.44
C ALA A 224 7.69 9.45 -0.82
N PRO A 225 7.78 10.19 0.29
CA PRO A 225 9.06 10.56 0.89
C PRO A 225 10.00 9.38 1.21
N SER A 226 9.44 8.20 1.50
CA SER A 226 10.17 6.94 1.69
C SER A 226 11.09 6.64 0.49
N HIS A 227 10.55 6.59 -0.73
CA HIS A 227 11.31 6.41 -1.97
C HIS A 227 12.13 7.65 -2.35
N GLY A 228 11.71 8.83 -1.90
CA GLY A 228 12.49 10.05 -2.01
C GLY A 228 13.86 9.97 -1.35
N ILE A 229 13.95 9.33 -0.18
CA ILE A 229 15.24 9.10 0.50
C ILE A 229 16.14 8.21 -0.36
N ASP A 230 15.62 7.08 -0.86
CA ASP A 230 16.39 6.11 -1.65
C ASP A 230 16.90 6.67 -2.98
N SER A 231 16.17 7.64 -3.54
CA SER A 231 16.55 8.36 -4.76
C SER A 231 17.36 9.64 -4.51
N GLY A 232 17.63 10.00 -3.25
CA GLY A 232 18.33 11.22 -2.87
C GLY A 232 17.55 12.53 -3.11
N ARG A 233 16.23 12.43 -3.28
CA ARG A 233 15.29 13.55 -3.51
C ARG A 233 14.66 14.07 -2.22
N PHE A 234 14.81 13.36 -1.10
CA PHE A 234 14.26 13.75 0.19
C PHE A 234 15.33 13.66 1.29
N PRO A 235 15.37 14.61 2.24
CA PRO A 235 16.33 14.59 3.32
C PRO A 235 16.16 13.36 4.21
N ALA A 236 17.26 12.62 4.41
CA ALA A 236 17.28 11.39 5.19
C ALA A 236 17.13 11.61 6.71
N ASP A 237 17.16 12.86 7.16
CA ASP A 237 17.07 13.32 8.55
C ASP A 237 15.81 14.17 8.82
N TYR A 238 14.85 14.20 7.88
CA TYR A 238 13.68 15.10 7.94
C TYR A 238 12.88 15.03 9.25
N LEU A 239 12.70 13.84 9.82
CA LEU A 239 11.92 13.62 11.05
C LEU A 239 12.79 13.51 12.31
N ASP A 240 14.12 13.64 12.20
CA ASP A 240 15.03 13.36 13.32
C ASP A 240 14.74 14.26 14.53
N ALA A 241 14.48 15.55 14.32
CA ALA A 241 14.14 16.48 15.40
C ALA A 241 12.84 16.10 16.11
N TYR A 242 11.83 15.63 15.37
CA TYR A 242 10.56 15.18 15.95
C TYR A 242 10.73 13.85 16.70
N ILE A 243 11.52 12.92 16.17
CA ILE A 243 11.83 11.65 16.84
C ILE A 243 12.59 11.91 18.14
N ASP A 244 13.54 12.85 18.14
CA ASP A 244 14.27 13.30 19.34
C ASP A 244 13.32 13.85 20.40
N GLU A 245 12.35 14.68 19.99
CA GLU A 245 11.32 15.22 20.87
C GLU A 245 10.49 14.10 21.53
N VAL A 246 9.98 13.15 20.73
CA VAL A 246 9.23 11.99 21.22
C VAL A 246 10.04 11.21 22.26
N TRP A 247 11.31 10.90 21.95
CA TRP A 247 12.17 10.16 22.87
C TRP A 247 12.44 10.93 24.17
N SER A 248 12.59 12.26 24.08
CA SER A 248 12.75 13.13 25.23
C SER A 248 11.50 13.14 26.12
N VAL A 249 10.32 13.33 25.54
CA VAL A 249 9.02 13.34 26.26
C VAL A 249 8.85 12.04 27.05
N TYR A 250 9.02 10.90 26.39
CA TYR A 250 8.79 9.59 27.00
C TYR A 250 9.98 9.06 27.81
N SER A 251 11.05 9.85 28.01
CA SER A 251 12.07 9.55 29.03
C SER A 251 11.54 9.77 30.45
N SER A 252 10.58 10.69 30.59
CA SER A 252 10.01 11.09 31.90
C SER A 252 8.52 10.83 32.03
N LYS A 253 7.83 10.49 30.93
CA LYS A 253 6.39 10.22 30.86
C LYS A 253 6.12 8.81 30.33
N ASP A 254 5.04 8.18 30.78
CA ASP A 254 4.59 6.91 30.19
C ASP A 254 3.84 7.14 28.88
N LEU A 255 4.14 6.33 27.87
CA LEU A 255 3.32 6.13 26.67
C LEU A 255 2.42 4.90 26.88
N VAL A 256 1.13 5.00 26.61
CA VAL A 256 0.21 3.85 26.65
C VAL A 256 -0.14 3.44 25.22
N VAL A 257 0.14 2.18 24.87
CA VAL A 257 -0.22 1.57 23.59
C VAL A 257 -1.25 0.46 23.82
N THR A 258 -2.46 0.65 23.32
CA THR A 258 -3.56 -0.31 23.47
C THR A 258 -3.66 -1.20 22.24
N THR A 259 -3.51 -2.50 22.45
CA THR A 259 -3.63 -3.52 21.41
C THR A 259 -4.80 -4.45 21.72
N ASN A 260 -5.06 -5.44 20.85
CA ASN A 260 -6.01 -6.51 21.14
C ASN A 260 -5.60 -7.40 22.34
N GLN A 261 -4.35 -7.36 22.78
CA GLN A 261 -3.86 -8.08 23.97
C GLN A 261 -4.02 -7.28 25.27
N GLY A 262 -4.33 -5.98 25.18
CA GLY A 262 -4.40 -5.07 26.32
C GLY A 262 -3.45 -3.87 26.18
N GLU A 263 -3.30 -3.13 27.27
CA GLU A 263 -2.50 -1.92 27.36
C GLU A 263 -1.04 -2.23 27.68
N PHE A 264 -0.14 -1.70 26.87
CA PHE A 264 1.30 -1.68 27.09
C PHE A 264 1.72 -0.30 27.58
N LYS A 265 2.49 -0.23 28.67
CA LYS A 265 3.07 1.01 29.19
C LYS A 265 4.55 1.10 28.82
N GLY A 266 4.87 2.10 28.02
CA GLY A 266 6.18 2.37 27.45
C GLY A 266 6.91 3.49 28.17
N ARG A 267 8.22 3.31 28.35
CA ARG A 267 9.14 4.36 28.83
C ARG A 267 10.46 4.29 28.07
N VAL A 268 11.00 5.44 27.71
CA VAL A 268 12.33 5.54 27.13
C VAL A 268 13.40 5.42 28.21
N SER A 269 14.37 4.55 27.97
CA SER A 269 15.61 4.43 28.75
C SER A 269 16.79 4.30 27.79
N GLY A 270 17.69 5.27 27.82
CA GLY A 270 18.76 5.36 26.82
C GLY A 270 18.17 5.58 25.42
N ASN A 271 18.48 4.67 24.49
CA ASN A 271 17.99 4.74 23.11
C ASN A 271 16.73 3.90 22.86
N THR A 272 16.24 3.18 23.86
CA THR A 272 15.16 2.19 23.70
C THR A 272 13.89 2.66 24.39
N LEU A 273 12.77 2.58 23.67
CA LEU A 273 11.42 2.68 24.23
C LEU A 273 10.95 1.26 24.64
N GLY A 274 11.00 0.97 25.94
CA GLY A 274 10.63 -0.33 26.49
C GLY A 274 9.21 -0.35 27.02
N PHE A 275 8.43 -1.36 26.64
CA PHE A 275 7.04 -1.56 27.03
C PHE A 275 6.87 -2.77 27.95
N THR A 276 5.99 -2.63 28.95
CA THR A 276 5.53 -3.71 29.82
C THR A 276 4.00 -3.76 29.86
N GLY A 277 3.42 -4.89 30.30
CA GLY A 277 1.97 -5.09 30.34
C GLY A 277 1.64 -6.55 30.03
N PRO A 278 0.85 -6.85 28.98
CA PRO A 278 0.62 -8.22 28.50
C PRO A 278 1.91 -8.98 28.12
N GLY A 279 2.99 -8.27 27.82
CA GLY A 279 4.31 -8.81 27.55
C GLY A 279 5.37 -7.71 27.56
N GLU A 280 6.61 -8.07 27.24
CA GLU A 280 7.72 -7.13 27.06
C GLU A 280 7.98 -6.91 25.57
N VAL A 281 8.01 -5.64 25.15
CA VAL A 281 8.32 -5.22 23.77
C VAL A 281 9.31 -4.07 23.85
N THR A 282 10.25 -4.00 22.92
CA THR A 282 11.20 -2.88 22.83
C THR A 282 11.20 -2.32 21.42
N ILE A 283 11.33 -1.00 21.32
CA ILE A 283 11.52 -0.27 20.06
C ILE A 283 12.78 0.57 20.24
N GLU A 284 13.79 0.31 19.40
CA GLU A 284 14.95 1.19 19.30
C GLU A 284 14.55 2.54 18.72
N LYS A 285 15.32 3.59 19.01
CA LYS A 285 15.10 4.90 18.41
C LYS A 285 15.14 4.80 16.88
N PRO A 286 14.02 5.09 16.18
CA PRO A 286 13.96 4.98 14.74
C PRO A 286 14.73 6.12 14.08
N SER A 287 15.20 5.87 12.87
CA SER A 287 15.58 6.92 11.92
C SER A 287 14.35 7.47 11.18
N THR A 288 14.53 8.59 10.47
CA THR A 288 13.51 9.07 9.52
C THR A 288 13.10 7.97 8.53
N ARG A 289 14.06 7.17 8.02
CA ARG A 289 13.77 6.03 7.13
C ARG A 289 12.85 5.01 7.79
N ASP A 290 13.14 4.60 9.02
CA ASP A 290 12.33 3.61 9.74
C ASP A 290 10.89 4.07 9.91
N VAL A 291 10.69 5.37 10.18
CA VAL A 291 9.35 5.96 10.27
C VAL A 291 8.64 5.90 8.91
N LEU A 292 9.23 6.46 7.86
CA LEU A 292 8.59 6.56 6.55
C LEU A 292 8.28 5.20 5.91
N PHE A 293 9.16 4.22 6.09
CA PHE A 293 8.96 2.85 5.59
C PHE A 293 8.18 1.95 6.54
N CYS A 294 8.01 2.35 7.81
CA CYS A 294 7.45 1.49 8.85
C CYS A 294 8.24 0.17 8.99
N ASP A 295 9.57 0.28 8.93
CA ASP A 295 10.52 -0.84 8.90
C ASP A 295 11.69 -0.59 9.90
N GLY A 296 12.68 -1.48 9.91
CA GLY A 296 13.87 -1.38 10.76
C GLY A 296 13.50 -1.40 12.24
N ALA A 297 13.75 -0.31 12.95
CA ALA A 297 13.36 -0.18 14.37
C ALA A 297 11.83 -0.28 14.59
N LEU A 298 11.03 -0.06 13.54
CA LEU A 298 9.57 -0.14 13.55
C LEU A 298 9.03 -1.35 12.77
N ALA A 299 9.89 -2.30 12.40
CA ALA A 299 9.45 -3.55 11.78
C ALA A 299 8.39 -4.23 12.63
N ALA A 300 7.24 -4.53 12.02
CA ALA A 300 6.10 -5.11 12.71
C ALA A 300 5.94 -6.60 12.35
N PRO A 301 6.58 -7.52 13.10
CA PRO A 301 6.45 -8.95 12.83
C PRO A 301 5.00 -9.44 12.96
N ASN A 302 4.68 -10.54 12.28
CA ASN A 302 3.36 -11.19 12.36
C ASN A 302 3.18 -12.00 13.66
N ASP A 303 3.49 -11.39 14.80
CA ASP A 303 3.25 -11.92 16.14
C ASP A 303 2.07 -11.23 16.82
N ALA A 304 1.70 -11.71 18.02
CA ALA A 304 0.56 -11.18 18.76
C ALA A 304 0.90 -9.93 19.59
N MET A 305 2.18 -9.55 19.74
CA MET A 305 2.64 -8.57 20.74
C MET A 305 3.51 -7.47 20.10
N GLY A 306 4.71 -7.81 19.65
CA GLY A 306 5.68 -6.86 19.10
C GLY A 306 5.15 -6.15 17.85
N GLY A 307 4.58 -6.92 16.92
CA GLY A 307 4.00 -6.37 15.69
C GLY A 307 2.92 -5.32 15.96
N PRO A 308 1.91 -5.61 16.80
CA PRO A 308 0.89 -4.63 17.16
C PRO A 308 1.42 -3.35 17.76
N VAL A 309 2.35 -3.44 18.70
CA VAL A 309 2.96 -2.26 19.34
C VAL A 309 3.76 -1.44 18.34
N ALA A 310 4.63 -2.07 17.53
CA ALA A 310 5.44 -1.39 16.52
C ALA A 310 4.58 -0.66 15.49
N ALA A 311 3.51 -1.29 14.99
CA ALA A 311 2.61 -0.66 14.02
C ALA A 311 1.88 0.58 14.58
N ILE A 312 1.42 0.51 15.83
CA ILE A 312 0.73 1.65 16.47
C ILE A 312 1.72 2.81 16.70
N VAL A 313 2.94 2.51 17.16
CA VAL A 313 3.99 3.53 17.35
C VAL A 313 4.41 4.12 16.00
N GLY A 314 4.61 3.29 14.98
CA GLY A 314 4.94 3.73 13.62
C GLY A 314 3.87 4.63 13.01
N ALA A 315 2.59 4.30 13.20
CA ALA A 315 1.49 5.15 12.76
C ALA A 315 1.45 6.50 13.50
N ALA A 316 1.67 6.51 14.81
CA ALA A 316 1.69 7.75 15.59
C ALA A 316 2.91 8.64 15.26
N LEU A 317 4.04 8.04 14.87
CA LEU A 317 5.21 8.76 14.37
C LEU A 317 4.96 9.37 12.99
N ASN A 318 4.41 8.61 12.04
CA ASN A 318 4.04 9.14 10.71
C ASN A 318 2.99 10.25 10.80
N ARG A 319 2.02 10.12 11.71
CA ARG A 319 1.00 11.15 11.95
C ARG A 319 1.50 12.32 12.80
N THR A 320 2.78 12.32 13.16
CA THR A 320 3.44 13.26 14.07
C THR A 320 2.58 13.66 15.28
N SER A 321 1.92 12.66 15.89
CA SER A 321 1.00 12.84 17.02
C SER A 321 1.59 12.34 18.34
N LEU A 322 2.59 11.46 18.26
CA LEU A 322 3.17 10.77 19.39
C LEU A 322 3.79 11.72 20.43
N ALA A 323 4.39 12.85 20.04
CA ALA A 323 4.95 13.80 21.01
C ALA A 323 3.86 14.42 21.92
N ALA A 324 2.68 14.68 21.36
CA ALA A 324 1.56 15.31 22.07
C ALA A 324 0.67 14.29 22.81
N LEU A 325 0.48 13.09 22.24
CA LEU A 325 -0.52 12.13 22.69
C LEU A 325 0.11 10.89 23.33
N ALA A 326 -0.09 10.76 24.64
CA ALA A 326 0.44 9.67 25.45
C ALA A 326 -0.43 8.41 25.48
N SER A 327 -1.54 8.38 24.75
CA SER A 327 -2.40 7.20 24.59
C SER A 327 -2.59 6.93 23.10
N GLN A 328 -2.24 5.73 22.66
CA GLN A 328 -2.24 5.33 21.26
C GLN A 328 -2.89 3.95 21.08
N PRO A 329 -3.48 3.66 19.91
CA PRO A 329 -3.75 4.64 18.86
C PRO A 329 -4.90 5.59 19.26
N THR A 330 -4.89 6.82 18.76
CA THR A 330 -6.06 7.71 18.80
C THR A 330 -6.92 7.52 17.54
N ASP A 331 -8.24 7.64 17.69
CA ASP A 331 -9.22 7.70 16.61
C ASP A 331 -9.70 9.14 16.32
N ASP A 332 -9.18 10.13 17.05
CA ASP A 332 -9.41 11.55 16.79
C ASP A 332 -8.30 12.12 15.88
N PRO A 333 -8.62 12.43 14.60
CA PRO A 333 -7.64 12.97 13.66
C PRO A 333 -7.22 14.41 13.98
N SER A 334 -7.91 15.13 14.87
CA SER A 334 -7.54 16.51 15.22
C SER A 334 -6.19 16.60 15.93
N GLY A 335 -5.71 15.49 16.50
CA GLY A 335 -4.38 15.38 17.11
C GLY A 335 -3.25 14.99 16.16
N PHE A 336 -3.53 14.77 14.87
CA PHE A 336 -2.50 14.46 13.87
C PHE A 336 -1.86 15.73 13.31
N TYR A 337 -0.61 15.60 12.86
CA TYR A 337 0.12 16.63 12.11
C TYR A 337 0.21 17.97 12.84
N GLN A 338 0.56 17.91 14.13
CA GLN A 338 0.77 19.07 14.99
C GLN A 338 2.26 19.35 15.19
N GLY A 339 2.61 20.59 15.52
CA GLY A 339 3.99 21.02 15.77
C GLY A 339 4.70 21.56 14.52
N ASP A 340 6.02 21.76 14.65
CA ASP A 340 6.83 22.45 13.64
C ASP A 340 7.26 21.54 12.49
N THR A 341 7.50 20.25 12.77
CA THR A 341 7.89 19.24 11.77
C THR A 341 6.80 18.18 11.68
N VAL A 342 6.14 18.11 10.53
CA VAL A 342 5.05 17.18 10.26
C VAL A 342 5.31 16.39 8.98
N HIS A 343 4.71 15.20 8.88
CA HIS A 343 4.73 14.43 7.64
C HIS A 343 3.73 15.02 6.62
N GLU A 344 4.11 16.12 5.97
CA GLU A 344 3.21 16.91 5.11
C GLU A 344 2.62 16.10 3.96
N TYR A 345 3.38 15.18 3.34
CA TYR A 345 2.85 14.28 2.30
C TYR A 345 1.58 13.52 2.76
N VAL A 346 1.65 12.81 3.88
CA VAL A 346 0.53 11.99 4.38
C VAL A 346 -0.62 12.89 4.83
N LYS A 347 -0.32 13.99 5.52
CA LYS A 347 -1.31 15.01 5.90
C LYS A 347 -2.10 15.49 4.68
N VAL A 348 -1.41 15.86 3.60
CA VAL A 348 -2.04 16.31 2.36
C VAL A 348 -2.90 15.21 1.75
N MET A 349 -2.45 13.96 1.73
CA MET A 349 -3.25 12.84 1.21
C MET A 349 -4.58 12.66 1.98
N HIS A 350 -4.58 12.78 3.30
CA HIS A 350 -5.83 12.80 4.07
C HIS A 350 -6.67 14.06 3.82
N GLU A 351 -6.04 15.23 3.70
CA GLU A 351 -6.75 16.49 3.47
C GLU A 351 -7.50 16.50 2.13
N ILE A 352 -6.94 15.90 1.08
CA ILE A 352 -7.55 15.87 -0.26
C ILE A 352 -8.60 14.75 -0.41
N ALA A 353 -8.59 13.73 0.46
CA ALA A 353 -9.59 12.67 0.46
C ALA A 353 -10.96 13.19 0.94
N ASP A 354 -12.04 12.74 0.29
CA ASP A 354 -13.41 13.19 0.59
C ASP A 354 -13.85 12.78 2.00
N ASP A 355 -13.48 11.57 2.42
CA ASP A 355 -13.78 11.00 3.74
C ASP A 355 -12.64 11.16 4.76
N GLY A 356 -11.56 11.86 4.38
CA GLY A 356 -10.37 12.03 5.20
C GLY A 356 -9.49 10.78 5.31
N LYS A 357 -9.71 9.74 4.48
CA LYS A 357 -8.95 8.49 4.52
C LYS A 357 -8.02 8.35 3.32
N ALA A 358 -6.78 7.97 3.59
CA ALA A 358 -5.74 7.74 2.61
C ALA A 358 -4.82 6.63 3.09
N TYR A 359 -4.19 5.91 2.17
CA TYR A 359 -3.13 4.95 2.50
C TYR A 359 -1.78 5.63 2.20
N GLY A 360 -1.35 6.57 3.03
CA GLY A 360 -0.16 7.38 2.77
C GLY A 360 1.16 6.75 3.23
N PHE A 361 1.09 5.77 4.13
CA PHE A 361 2.22 4.98 4.65
C PHE A 361 1.73 3.58 5.07
N ALA A 362 2.63 2.63 5.33
CA ALA A 362 2.27 1.20 5.45
C ALA A 362 1.25 0.87 6.57
N PHE A 363 1.26 1.62 7.67
CA PHE A 363 0.39 1.41 8.84
C PHE A 363 -0.74 2.44 8.98
N ASP A 364 -1.16 3.08 7.89
CA ASP A 364 -2.26 4.06 7.95
C ASP A 364 -3.62 3.43 8.29
N ASP A 365 -3.71 2.11 8.21
CA ASP A 365 -4.86 1.32 8.64
C ASP A 365 -5.06 1.33 10.17
N VAL A 366 -4.03 1.69 10.95
CA VAL A 366 -4.14 1.86 12.40
C VAL A 366 -5.22 2.91 12.72
N ALA A 367 -6.20 2.52 13.52
CA ALA A 367 -7.41 3.29 13.83
C ALA A 367 -8.33 3.60 12.63
N GLY A 368 -8.12 2.95 11.47
CA GLY A 368 -9.08 2.97 10.36
C GLY A 368 -9.04 4.20 9.46
N PHE A 369 -7.87 4.83 9.30
CA PHE A 369 -7.66 6.00 8.44
C PHE A 369 -7.14 5.65 7.03
N ALA A 370 -6.81 4.38 6.77
CA ALA A 370 -6.52 3.91 5.41
C ALA A 370 -7.74 4.01 4.48
N ALA A 371 -7.49 4.29 3.20
CA ALA A 371 -8.46 4.21 2.11
C ALA A 371 -8.75 2.75 1.72
N TYR A 372 -9.38 2.03 2.66
CA TYR A 372 -9.60 0.58 2.63
C TYR A 372 -11.05 0.22 2.92
N ILE A 373 -11.58 -0.76 2.18
CA ILE A 373 -12.91 -1.34 2.37
C ILE A 373 -12.87 -2.87 2.23
N GLU A 374 -13.84 -3.54 2.85
CA GLU A 374 -14.03 -4.98 2.74
C GLU A 374 -15.50 -5.36 2.73
N ASP A 375 -15.82 -6.48 2.09
CA ASP A 375 -17.15 -7.11 2.12
C ASP A 375 -17.01 -8.63 2.12
N GLY A 376 -17.76 -9.30 3.02
CA GLY A 376 -17.71 -10.76 3.16
C GLY A 376 -18.53 -11.53 2.14
N ALA A 377 -19.38 -10.86 1.35
CA ALA A 377 -20.15 -11.43 0.26
C ALA A 377 -20.25 -10.43 -0.92
N PRO A 378 -19.12 -10.08 -1.55
CA PRO A 378 -19.07 -9.08 -2.60
C PRO A 378 -19.77 -9.60 -3.86
N THR A 379 -20.46 -8.72 -4.58
CA THR A 379 -21.18 -9.00 -5.82
C THR A 379 -20.67 -8.21 -7.02
N GLU A 380 -20.01 -7.08 -6.79
CA GLU A 380 -19.38 -6.25 -7.83
C GLU A 380 -18.30 -5.35 -7.20
N ILE A 381 -17.19 -5.15 -7.92
CA ILE A 381 -16.22 -4.10 -7.64
C ILE A 381 -16.19 -3.12 -8.82
N THR A 382 -16.17 -1.82 -8.53
CA THR A 382 -15.95 -0.76 -9.51
C THR A 382 -14.67 -0.01 -9.18
N LEU A 383 -13.74 0.09 -10.14
CA LEU A 383 -12.59 0.99 -10.09
C LEU A 383 -12.92 2.23 -10.94
N SER A 384 -12.87 3.42 -10.35
CA SER A 384 -13.05 4.68 -11.09
C SER A 384 -11.71 5.41 -11.18
N LEU A 385 -11.37 5.87 -12.39
CA LEU A 385 -10.27 6.79 -12.64
C LEU A 385 -10.88 8.19 -12.66
N ASP A 386 -10.58 8.99 -11.63
CA ASP A 386 -11.19 10.30 -11.40
C ASP A 386 -10.44 11.44 -12.15
N PRO A 387 -11.04 12.63 -12.29
CA PRO A 387 -10.46 13.73 -13.06
C PRO A 387 -9.03 14.11 -12.62
N LEU A 388 -8.17 14.38 -13.60
CA LEU A 388 -6.78 14.81 -13.34
C LEU A 388 -6.64 16.31 -13.02
N LYS A 389 -7.70 17.09 -13.26
CA LYS A 389 -7.74 18.56 -13.09
C LYS A 389 -8.98 18.99 -12.33
#